data_AF-A0A7K9PUV3-F1
#
_entry.id   AF-A0A7K9PUV3-F1
#
_cell.length_a   1.000
_cell.length_b   1.000
_cell.length_c   1.000
_cell.angle_alpha   90.00
_cell.angle_beta   90.00
_cell.angle_gamma   90.00
#
_symmetry.space_group_name_H-M   'P 1'
#
loop_
_entity.id
_entity.type
_entity.pdbx_description
1 polymer ?
#
loop_
_entity_poly.entity_id
_entity_poly.type
_entity_poly.pdbx_seq_one_letter_code
_entity_poly.pdbx_strand_id
1 'polypeptide(L)'
;AGPINREMRHLISSLQNHNHQLKGEVLRYKRKLREAQSDLSKIRSRSGSALLQSQSSTEDTKEEPPEIKQEPDDPSAQVSVPKAASEDVNEMKARRDEEERERERWEREREREKEKEKEREREKEKEKEKEREREKQKQKESEKERESKEKEKGKHEDGRKKEAEVIKQLKAELKKAQESQKEMKLLLDMYRSAPKEQRDKVQLMAAEKKAKAELEELRQRVKELEDKEKKESKKMADEDALRKIRAVEEQIEYLQKKLAMAKQEEEALLSEMDVTGQAFEDMQEQNIRLMQQLREKDDANFKLMSERIKSNQIHKLLKEEKEELADQVLTLKTQVDAQLQVVRKLEEKEHLLQSSIGTGEKELGLRTQALEMNKRKAMDAAQLADDLKAQLELAQKKLHDFQEEIVENRVTREKEMFNFKRAEEDISRLRRKLETTKKPDMVPNCDEILMEEIKDYKARLTCPCCNMRKKDAVLTKCFHVFCFECVKTRYDTRQRKCPKCNAAFGANDFHRIYIG
;
A
#
# COMPACT_ATOMS: atom_id res chain seq x y z
N ALA A 1 33.31 0.66 61.90
CA ALA A 1 32.86 0.94 60.51
C ALA A 1 33.79 0.24 59.51
N GLY A 2 33.49 -1.02 59.16
CA GLY A 2 34.39 -1.94 58.45
C GLY A 2 34.22 -2.01 56.92
N PRO A 3 34.40 -3.19 56.30
CA PRO A 3 34.77 -3.37 54.89
C PRO A 3 33.87 -2.71 53.84
N ILE A 4 32.56 -2.59 54.09
CA ILE A 4 31.58 -1.96 53.18
C ILE A 4 32.03 -0.54 52.76
N ASN A 5 32.59 0.24 53.68
CA ASN A 5 33.10 1.60 53.41
C ASN A 5 34.42 1.62 52.60
N ARG A 6 35.05 0.46 52.35
CA ARG A 6 36.21 0.31 51.45
C ARG A 6 35.72 -0.15 50.07
N GLU A 7 34.84 -1.13 50.02
CA GLU A 7 34.20 -1.63 48.80
C GLU A 7 33.43 -0.54 48.06
N MET A 8 32.63 0.26 48.76
CA MET A 8 31.90 1.40 48.18
C MET A 8 32.84 2.43 47.54
N ARG A 9 34.02 2.69 48.14
CA ARG A 9 35.03 3.61 47.56
C ARG A 9 35.74 3.01 46.34
N HIS A 10 36.00 1.70 46.33
CA HIS A 10 36.51 1.01 45.14
C HIS A 10 35.49 1.01 44.00
N LEU A 11 34.20 0.81 44.30
CA LEU A 11 33.11 0.87 43.32
C LEU A 11 32.97 2.28 42.73
N ILE A 12 32.99 3.33 43.55
CA ILE A 12 32.96 4.73 43.09
C ILE A 12 34.16 5.03 42.17
N SER A 13 35.38 4.63 42.55
CA SER A 13 36.59 4.81 41.74
C SER A 13 36.52 4.05 40.40
N SER A 14 36.01 2.82 40.40
CA SER A 14 35.78 2.03 39.19
C SER A 14 34.77 2.70 38.25
N LEU A 15 33.64 3.18 38.78
CA LEU A 15 32.63 3.91 38.01
C LEU A 15 33.16 5.25 37.46
N GLN A 16 33.99 5.97 38.22
CA GLN A 16 34.65 7.19 37.77
C GLN A 16 35.62 6.93 36.61
N ASN A 17 36.44 5.88 36.70
CA ASN A 17 37.35 5.46 35.63
C ASN A 17 36.59 5.03 34.37
N HIS A 18 35.53 4.23 34.51
CA HIS A 18 34.70 3.82 33.38
C HIS A 18 34.01 5.03 32.72
N ASN A 19 33.51 5.99 33.51
CA ASN A 19 32.92 7.23 32.99
C ASN A 19 33.96 8.11 32.26
N HIS A 20 35.21 8.13 32.73
CA HIS A 20 36.32 8.82 32.05
C HIS A 20 36.68 8.13 30.71
N GLN A 21 36.76 6.80 30.70
CA GLN A 21 37.01 6.03 29.47
C GLN A 21 35.91 6.26 28.42
N LEU A 22 34.64 6.18 28.82
CA LEU A 22 33.49 6.45 27.95
C LEU A 22 33.52 7.86 27.36
N LYS A 23 33.94 8.88 28.14
CA LYS A 23 34.16 10.24 27.62
C LYS A 23 35.25 10.28 26.54
N GLY A 24 36.36 9.56 26.76
CA GLY A 24 37.43 9.41 25.76
C GLY A 24 36.98 8.66 24.49
N GLU A 25 36.08 7.69 24.61
CA GLU A 25 35.50 6.97 23.48
C GLU A 25 34.50 7.83 22.70
N VAL A 26 33.60 8.56 23.38
CA VAL A 26 32.71 9.54 22.76
C VAL A 26 33.49 10.62 21.99
N LEU A 27 34.63 11.08 22.51
CA LEU A 27 35.51 12.01 21.77
C LEU A 27 36.14 11.37 20.53
N ARG A 28 36.54 10.09 20.60
CA ARG A 28 37.05 9.33 19.45
C ARG A 28 35.98 9.11 18.38
N TYR A 29 34.74 8.76 18.76
CA TYR A 29 33.61 8.63 17.83
C TYR A 29 33.22 9.99 17.22
N LYS A 30 33.20 11.08 18.00
CA LYS A 30 32.96 12.44 17.46
C LYS A 30 34.04 12.87 16.46
N ARG A 31 35.28 12.40 16.58
CA ARG A 31 36.32 12.63 15.57
C ARG A 31 36.04 11.83 14.29
N LYS A 32 35.83 10.51 14.41
CA LYS A 32 35.47 9.63 13.27
C LYS A 32 34.25 10.12 12.49
N LEU A 33 33.25 10.65 13.18
CA LEU A 33 32.05 11.21 12.53
C LEU A 33 32.38 12.44 11.68
N ARG A 34 33.24 13.34 12.14
CA ARG A 34 33.70 14.50 11.35
C ARG A 34 34.57 14.09 10.17
N GLU A 35 35.41 13.07 10.35
CA GLU A 35 36.23 12.49 9.28
C GLU A 35 35.33 11.89 8.18
N ALA A 36 34.36 11.05 8.54
CA ALA A 36 33.36 10.51 7.61
C ALA A 36 32.50 11.59 6.94
N GLN A 37 32.09 12.64 7.66
CA GLN A 37 31.36 13.79 7.08
C GLN A 37 32.24 14.58 6.09
N SER A 38 33.54 14.75 6.38
CA SER A 38 34.51 15.35 5.47
C SER A 38 34.65 14.53 4.19
N ASP A 39 34.76 13.21 4.31
CA ASP A 39 34.92 12.32 3.15
C ASP A 39 33.64 12.19 2.32
N LEU A 40 32.46 12.15 2.94
CA LEU A 40 31.17 12.29 2.24
C LEU A 40 31.08 13.61 1.47
N SER A 41 31.58 14.71 2.03
CA SER A 41 31.63 16.00 1.33
C SER A 41 32.58 15.98 0.13
N LYS A 42 33.75 15.33 0.24
CA LYS A 42 34.71 15.14 -0.87
C LYS A 42 34.15 14.23 -1.97
N ILE A 43 33.39 13.18 -1.60
CA ILE A 43 32.70 12.30 -2.54
C ILE A 43 31.59 13.08 -3.25
N ARG A 44 30.83 13.90 -2.54
CA ARG A 44 29.77 14.74 -3.12
C ARG A 44 30.32 15.77 -4.11
N SER A 45 31.43 16.45 -3.79
CA SER A 45 32.06 17.39 -4.72
C SER A 45 32.68 16.70 -5.94
N ARG A 46 33.34 15.54 -5.77
CA ARG A 46 33.81 14.71 -6.90
C ARG A 46 32.66 14.22 -7.79
N SER A 47 31.56 13.76 -7.19
CA SER A 47 30.41 13.25 -7.95
C SER A 47 29.68 14.36 -8.70
N GLY A 48 29.56 15.56 -8.12
CA GLY A 48 29.07 16.76 -8.82
C GLY A 48 29.97 17.18 -9.98
N SER A 49 31.30 17.12 -9.80
CA SER A 49 32.26 17.41 -10.87
C SER A 49 32.21 16.39 -12.01
N ALA A 50 31.98 15.11 -11.71
CA ALA A 50 31.91 14.05 -12.72
C ALA A 50 30.66 14.16 -13.62
N LEU A 51 29.55 14.70 -13.10
CA LEU A 51 28.30 14.88 -13.86
C LEU A 51 28.39 16.02 -14.89
N LEU A 52 29.28 16.99 -14.69
CA LEU A 52 29.49 18.13 -15.59
C LEU A 52 30.53 17.88 -16.69
N GLN A 53 31.27 16.76 -16.64
CA GLN A 53 32.38 16.48 -17.58
C GLN A 53 31.99 15.51 -18.72
N SER A 54 30.72 15.15 -18.84
CA SER A 54 30.20 14.24 -19.88
C SER A 54 29.37 14.91 -20.98
N GLN A 55 29.19 16.25 -20.94
CA GLN A 55 28.46 17.02 -21.95
C GLN A 55 29.13 18.37 -22.26
N SER A 56 30.20 18.35 -23.07
CA SER A 56 30.47 19.46 -24.01
C SER A 56 31.39 19.01 -25.14
N SER A 57 30.86 19.10 -26.36
CA SER A 57 31.58 19.06 -27.63
C SER A 57 30.94 20.11 -28.55
N THR A 58 31.72 20.59 -29.52
CA THR A 58 31.33 21.52 -30.61
C THR A 58 30.90 22.95 -30.24
N GLU A 59 31.82 23.87 -30.58
CA GLU A 59 31.63 25.17 -31.25
C GLU A 59 31.31 26.45 -30.45
N ASP A 60 32.10 27.47 -30.79
CA ASP A 60 32.11 28.81 -30.23
C ASP A 60 31.00 29.73 -30.78
N THR A 61 30.50 30.63 -29.94
CA THR A 61 30.35 32.04 -30.34
C THR A 61 30.66 32.93 -29.14
N LYS A 62 31.21 34.12 -29.41
CA LYS A 62 31.91 34.99 -28.46
C LYS A 62 31.15 36.31 -28.30
N GLU A 63 30.75 36.67 -27.08
CA GLU A 63 30.68 38.07 -26.60
C GLU A 63 30.48 38.16 -25.08
N GLU A 64 30.84 39.32 -24.49
CA GLU A 64 30.95 39.59 -23.05
C GLU A 64 30.90 41.12 -22.83
N PRO A 65 30.57 41.65 -21.63
CA PRO A 65 29.36 41.49 -20.81
C PRO A 65 28.46 42.75 -20.91
N PRO A 66 27.42 42.90 -20.07
CA PRO A 66 27.56 43.91 -19.01
C PRO A 66 26.90 43.57 -17.65
N GLU A 67 27.02 44.49 -16.70
CA GLU A 67 26.77 44.36 -15.26
C GLU A 67 25.33 44.62 -14.75
N ILE A 68 25.05 44.02 -13.58
CA ILE A 68 24.23 44.51 -12.45
C ILE A 68 22.75 44.87 -12.71
N LYS A 69 21.85 44.10 -12.04
CA LYS A 69 20.92 44.68 -11.04
C LYS A 69 20.28 43.63 -10.09
N GLN A 70 19.90 44.12 -8.91
CA GLN A 70 18.95 43.48 -7.97
C GLN A 70 17.51 43.73 -8.50
N GLU A 71 16.42 43.10 -8.04
CA GLU A 71 16.07 42.49 -6.75
C GLU A 71 15.17 41.25 -6.96
N PRO A 72 14.96 40.38 -5.94
CA PRO A 72 13.90 39.39 -5.93
C PRO A 72 12.73 39.76 -4.99
N ASP A 73 11.50 39.58 -5.46
CA ASP A 73 10.31 39.49 -4.60
C ASP A 73 9.34 38.39 -5.13
N ASP A 74 8.43 37.92 -4.28
CA ASP A 74 7.58 36.72 -4.44
C ASP A 74 6.52 36.85 -5.61
N PRO A 75 5.82 35.79 -6.11
CA PRO A 75 5.70 34.44 -5.53
C PRO A 75 5.62 33.21 -6.48
N SER A 76 5.60 32.03 -5.84
CA SER A 76 4.81 30.84 -6.22
C SER A 76 5.07 30.10 -7.55
N ALA A 77 5.88 29.02 -7.50
CA ALA A 77 5.65 27.83 -8.34
C ALA A 77 6.10 26.51 -7.67
N GLN A 78 5.25 25.49 -7.81
CA GLN A 78 5.33 24.15 -7.22
C GLN A 78 6.59 23.36 -7.61
N VAL A 79 7.17 22.59 -6.66
CA VAL A 79 7.98 21.39 -6.95
C VAL A 79 7.53 20.25 -6.03
N SER A 80 7.19 19.11 -6.62
CA SER A 80 6.57 17.98 -5.93
C SER A 80 7.55 17.15 -5.09
N VAL A 81 7.21 16.91 -3.81
CA VAL A 81 7.96 16.05 -2.88
C VAL A 81 7.14 14.76 -2.60
N PRO A 82 7.77 13.57 -2.42
CA PRO A 82 7.03 12.31 -2.31
C PRO A 82 6.06 12.26 -1.12
N LYS A 83 4.76 12.11 -1.43
CA LYS A 83 3.64 12.35 -0.50
C LYS A 83 3.58 11.44 0.74
N ALA A 84 4.13 10.23 0.65
CA ALA A 84 3.98 9.19 1.67
C ALA A 84 4.75 9.44 2.99
N ALA A 85 5.79 10.29 3.00
CA ALA A 85 6.61 10.52 4.20
C ALA A 85 6.13 11.70 5.06
N SER A 86 5.36 12.63 4.49
CA SER A 86 4.82 13.80 5.20
C SER A 86 3.51 13.52 5.95
N GLU A 87 2.74 12.54 5.49
CA GLU A 87 1.44 12.20 6.08
C GLU A 87 1.62 11.52 7.45
N ASP A 88 2.52 10.53 7.57
CA ASP A 88 2.86 9.83 8.82
C ASP A 88 3.38 10.79 9.93
N VAL A 89 4.28 11.71 9.58
CA VAL A 89 4.83 12.71 10.53
C VAL A 89 3.75 13.71 10.99
N ASN A 90 2.84 14.12 10.10
CA ASN A 90 1.72 14.99 10.46
C ASN A 90 0.67 14.25 11.30
N GLU A 91 0.39 12.97 11.03
CA GLU A 91 -0.54 12.18 11.84
C GLU A 91 0.02 11.92 13.24
N MET A 92 1.31 11.58 13.36
CA MET A 92 1.97 11.40 14.65
C MET A 92 2.00 12.70 15.47
N LYS A 93 2.14 13.86 14.81
CA LYS A 93 1.99 15.17 15.46
C LYS A 93 0.54 15.44 15.86
N ALA A 94 -0.43 15.23 14.97
CA ALA A 94 -1.84 15.45 15.25
C ALA A 94 -2.32 14.63 16.44
N ARG A 95 -1.94 13.34 16.51
CA ARG A 95 -2.24 12.46 17.66
C ARG A 95 -1.66 13.00 18.98
N ARG A 96 -0.44 13.55 18.95
CA ARG A 96 0.18 14.19 20.13
C ARG A 96 -0.56 15.46 20.55
N ASP A 97 -0.87 16.33 19.60
CA ASP A 97 -1.61 17.58 19.82
C ASP A 97 -3.04 17.28 20.34
N GLU A 98 -3.64 16.15 19.94
CA GLU A 98 -4.94 15.66 20.45
C GLU A 98 -4.83 15.14 21.90
N GLU A 99 -3.87 14.28 22.23
CA GLU A 99 -3.65 13.81 23.61
C GLU A 99 -3.34 14.98 24.58
N GLU A 100 -2.67 16.04 24.11
CA GLU A 100 -2.38 17.23 24.91
C GLU A 100 -3.66 18.02 25.20
N ARG A 101 -4.57 18.14 24.23
CA ARG A 101 -5.92 18.73 24.41
C ARG A 101 -6.82 17.89 25.31
N GLU A 102 -6.75 16.56 25.24
CA GLU A 102 -7.49 15.68 26.16
C GLU A 102 -6.98 15.82 27.60
N ARG A 103 -5.65 15.91 27.80
CA ARG A 103 -5.07 16.18 29.11
C ARG A 103 -5.49 17.54 29.66
N GLU A 104 -5.45 18.62 28.88
CA GLU A 104 -6.00 19.92 29.30
C GLU A 104 -7.50 19.86 29.66
N ARG A 105 -8.30 19.08 28.90
CA ARG A 105 -9.74 18.93 29.15
C ARG A 105 -9.98 18.23 30.49
N TRP A 106 -9.27 17.15 30.74
CA TRP A 106 -9.33 16.38 31.99
C TRP A 106 -8.89 17.20 33.21
N GLU A 107 -7.85 18.03 33.08
CA GLU A 107 -7.44 18.91 34.17
C GLU A 107 -8.47 20.01 34.46
N ARG A 108 -9.03 20.66 33.43
CA ARG A 108 -10.12 21.65 33.60
C ARG A 108 -11.39 21.04 34.19
N GLU A 109 -11.70 19.78 33.89
CA GLU A 109 -12.84 19.06 34.49
C GLU A 109 -12.58 18.73 35.97
N ARG A 110 -11.39 18.22 36.29
CA ARG A 110 -10.92 17.95 37.65
C ARG A 110 -10.79 19.21 38.53
N GLU A 111 -10.52 20.38 37.94
CA GLU A 111 -10.60 21.66 38.66
C GLU A 111 -12.04 22.07 38.95
N ARG A 112 -12.96 21.92 37.99
CA ARG A 112 -14.40 22.18 38.18
C ARG A 112 -15.02 21.26 39.24
N GLU A 113 -14.56 20.02 39.37
CA GLU A 113 -15.01 19.14 40.47
C GLU A 113 -14.54 19.64 41.83
N LYS A 114 -13.26 19.99 41.99
CA LYS A 114 -12.72 20.59 43.23
C LYS A 114 -13.41 21.90 43.60
N GLU A 115 -13.83 22.68 42.61
CA GLU A 115 -14.55 23.94 42.83
C GLU A 115 -15.97 23.69 43.35
N LYS A 116 -16.71 22.75 42.74
CA LYS A 116 -18.02 22.27 43.24
C LYS A 116 -17.93 21.62 44.61
N GLU A 117 -16.83 20.92 44.91
CA GLU A 117 -16.60 20.31 46.23
C GLU A 117 -16.43 21.38 47.31
N LYS A 118 -15.58 22.39 47.06
CA LYS A 118 -15.43 23.57 47.94
C LYS A 118 -16.71 24.38 48.09
N GLU A 119 -17.53 24.46 47.04
CA GLU A 119 -18.83 25.11 47.11
C GLU A 119 -19.79 24.35 48.05
N ARG A 120 -19.85 23.02 47.93
CA ARG A 120 -20.62 22.15 48.83
C ARG A 120 -20.12 22.17 50.27
N GLU A 121 -18.82 22.35 50.51
CA GLU A 121 -18.30 22.57 51.86
C GLU A 121 -18.75 23.91 52.43
N ARG A 122 -18.67 25.00 51.64
CA ARG A 122 -19.16 26.34 52.02
C ARG A 122 -20.67 26.38 52.28
N GLU A 123 -21.47 25.57 51.58
CA GLU A 123 -22.89 25.41 51.89
C GLU A 123 -23.11 24.70 53.24
N LYS A 124 -22.38 23.61 53.50
CA LYS A 124 -22.43 22.89 54.79
C LYS A 124 -21.97 23.74 55.97
N GLU A 125 -21.00 24.63 55.79
CA GLU A 125 -20.61 25.60 56.83
C GLU A 125 -21.74 26.61 57.11
N LYS A 126 -22.33 27.20 56.06
CA LYS A 126 -23.47 28.13 56.20
C LYS A 126 -24.71 27.46 56.81
N GLU A 127 -24.89 26.17 56.62
CA GLU A 127 -25.98 25.40 57.24
C GLU A 127 -25.73 25.20 58.75
N LYS A 128 -24.51 24.77 59.13
CA LYS A 128 -24.08 24.65 60.53
C LYS A 128 -24.07 25.99 61.28
N GLU A 129 -23.78 27.09 60.58
CA GLU A 129 -23.85 28.44 61.16
C GLU A 129 -25.30 28.82 61.52
N LYS A 130 -26.26 28.60 60.61
CA LYS A 130 -27.69 28.81 60.85
C LYS A 130 -28.26 27.89 61.94
N GLU A 131 -27.73 26.68 62.08
CA GLU A 131 -28.08 25.77 63.17
C GLU A 131 -27.63 26.33 64.53
N ARG A 132 -26.38 26.81 64.62
CA ARG A 132 -25.83 27.47 65.82
C ARG A 132 -26.55 28.78 66.19
N GLU A 133 -27.08 29.51 65.22
CA GLU A 133 -27.96 30.67 65.51
C GLU A 133 -29.29 30.24 66.14
N ARG A 134 -29.92 29.17 65.62
CA ARG A 134 -31.18 28.62 66.17
C ARG A 134 -31.03 28.09 67.60
N GLU A 135 -29.89 27.50 67.95
CA GLU A 135 -29.59 27.09 69.33
C GLU A 135 -29.43 28.30 70.28
N LYS A 136 -28.66 29.32 69.86
CA LYS A 136 -28.50 30.57 70.61
C LYS A 136 -29.81 31.34 70.79
N GLN A 137 -30.77 31.17 69.89
CA GLN A 137 -32.10 31.75 70.00
C GLN A 137 -32.95 31.04 71.07
N LYS A 138 -32.93 29.70 71.11
CA LYS A 138 -33.62 28.90 72.15
C LYS A 138 -33.10 29.17 73.57
N GLN A 139 -31.80 29.31 73.76
CA GLN A 139 -31.21 29.60 75.08
C GLN A 139 -31.64 30.97 75.66
N LYS A 140 -32.08 31.91 74.81
CA LYS A 140 -32.54 33.24 75.24
C LYS A 140 -34.01 33.32 75.65
N GLU A 141 -34.79 32.28 75.41
CA GLU A 141 -36.18 32.19 75.92
C GLU A 141 -36.25 31.55 77.32
N SER A 142 -35.26 30.74 77.71
CA SER A 142 -35.26 29.99 78.98
C SER A 142 -34.90 30.77 80.25
N GLU A 143 -34.43 32.02 80.16
CA GLU A 143 -33.96 32.82 81.32
C GLU A 143 -34.94 33.90 81.81
N LYS A 144 -36.21 33.91 81.35
CA LYS A 144 -37.16 35.00 81.64
C LYS A 144 -38.37 34.66 82.52
N GLU A 145 -38.36 33.53 83.21
CA GLU A 145 -39.49 33.12 84.06
C GLU A 145 -39.05 32.54 85.43
N ARG A 146 -38.75 33.44 86.41
CA ARG A 146 -38.84 33.17 87.87
C ARG A 146 -38.50 34.38 88.75
N GLU A 147 -39.50 35.15 89.20
CA GLU A 147 -39.40 35.97 90.42
C GLU A 147 -40.79 36.41 90.96
N SER A 148 -41.04 36.23 92.27
CA SER A 148 -41.91 37.04 93.20
C SER A 148 -42.66 36.27 94.30
N LYS A 149 -42.92 36.94 95.46
CA LYS A 149 -43.84 36.63 96.62
C LYS A 149 -43.41 35.49 97.60
N GLU A 150 -43.80 35.41 98.90
CA GLU A 150 -44.71 36.21 99.79
C GLU A 150 -44.34 36.21 101.33
N LYS A 151 -45.30 36.28 102.31
CA LYS A 151 -45.11 36.53 103.80
C LYS A 151 -46.10 35.69 104.71
N GLU A 152 -46.38 35.82 106.04
CA GLU A 152 -46.24 36.83 107.13
C GLU A 152 -46.64 36.29 108.58
N LYS A 153 -46.46 37.07 109.69
CA LYS A 153 -47.07 36.98 111.09
C LYS A 153 -46.60 35.87 112.10
N GLY A 154 -46.69 35.98 113.47
CA GLY A 154 -46.79 37.12 114.44
C GLY A 154 -47.36 36.89 115.89
N LYS A 155 -46.69 37.39 116.98
CA LYS A 155 -47.15 37.82 118.39
C LYS A 155 -47.85 36.81 119.38
N HIS A 156 -48.11 36.99 120.72
CA HIS A 156 -47.97 38.06 121.78
C HIS A 156 -47.83 37.57 123.29
N GLU A 157 -48.16 38.41 124.32
CA GLU A 157 -47.98 38.34 125.82
C GLU A 157 -49.19 38.98 126.62
N ASP A 158 -49.45 38.67 127.93
CA ASP A 158 -49.88 39.58 129.06
C ASP A 158 -50.07 38.91 130.49
N GLY A 159 -50.41 39.65 131.58
CA GLY A 159 -50.71 39.16 132.96
C GLY A 159 -51.38 40.13 133.98
N ARG A 160 -51.18 39.89 135.31
CA ARG A 160 -51.67 40.62 136.55
C ARG A 160 -53.11 40.38 137.10
N LYS A 161 -53.20 40.15 138.43
CA LYS A 161 -54.30 40.46 139.39
C LYS A 161 -53.93 39.97 140.81
N LYS A 162 -53.67 40.83 141.81
CA LYS A 162 -53.23 40.36 143.16
C LYS A 162 -53.47 41.24 144.41
N GLU A 163 -54.15 42.39 144.33
CA GLU A 163 -54.12 43.39 145.42
C GLU A 163 -55.34 43.38 146.38
N ALA A 164 -56.45 42.73 146.02
CA ALA A 164 -57.70 42.80 146.79
C ALA A 164 -57.73 41.96 148.09
N GLU A 165 -56.82 41.00 148.23
CA GLU A 165 -56.90 39.97 149.30
C GLU A 165 -56.19 40.40 150.60
N VAL A 166 -55.11 41.19 150.47
CA VAL A 166 -54.22 41.64 151.56
C VAL A 166 -55.00 42.42 152.65
N ILE A 167 -55.93 43.28 152.26
CA ILE A 167 -56.71 44.13 153.18
C ILE A 167 -57.58 43.31 154.14
N LYS A 168 -57.93 42.07 153.78
CA LYS A 168 -58.75 41.17 154.62
C LYS A 168 -57.93 40.47 155.72
N GLN A 169 -56.63 40.25 155.48
CA GLN A 169 -55.72 39.61 156.45
C GLN A 169 -55.37 40.57 157.62
N LEU A 170 -55.03 41.82 157.30
CA LEU A 170 -54.61 42.84 158.29
C LEU A 170 -55.63 43.08 159.41
N LYS A 171 -56.94 42.92 159.13
CA LYS A 171 -58.00 43.03 160.16
C LYS A 171 -58.11 41.81 161.08
N ALA A 172 -57.68 40.62 160.65
CA ALA A 172 -57.61 39.44 161.50
C ALA A 172 -56.38 39.47 162.42
N GLU A 173 -55.27 40.01 161.93
CA GLU A 173 -54.01 40.15 162.69
C GLU A 173 -54.15 41.13 163.86
N LEU A 174 -54.84 42.26 163.67
CA LEU A 174 -55.10 43.23 164.74
C LEU A 174 -55.87 42.62 165.94
N LYS A 175 -56.80 41.69 165.69
CA LYS A 175 -57.54 41.02 166.79
C LYS A 175 -56.65 40.03 167.55
N LYS A 176 -55.85 39.23 166.83
CA LYS A 176 -54.86 38.33 167.45
C LYS A 176 -53.86 39.09 168.32
N ALA A 177 -53.44 40.29 167.90
CA ALA A 177 -52.52 41.14 168.67
C ALA A 177 -53.10 41.65 170.01
N GLN A 178 -54.42 41.81 170.11
CA GLN A 178 -55.09 42.19 171.36
C GLN A 178 -55.32 41.00 172.32
N GLU A 179 -55.43 39.80 171.78
CA GLU A 179 -55.53 38.56 172.57
C GLU A 179 -54.15 38.18 173.14
N SER A 180 -53.09 38.19 172.31
CA SER A 180 -51.72 37.90 172.77
C SER A 180 -51.17 38.93 173.77
N GLN A 181 -51.63 40.19 173.75
CA GLN A 181 -51.28 41.18 174.77
C GLN A 181 -51.79 40.79 176.17
N LYS A 182 -52.93 40.11 176.26
CA LYS A 182 -53.47 39.61 177.55
C LYS A 182 -52.68 38.38 178.03
N GLU A 183 -52.33 37.48 177.12
CA GLU A 183 -51.50 36.30 177.41
C GLU A 183 -50.09 36.70 177.89
N MET A 184 -49.46 37.70 177.26
CA MET A 184 -48.16 38.23 177.70
C MET A 184 -48.18 38.78 179.12
N LYS A 185 -49.29 39.42 179.54
CA LYS A 185 -49.44 39.88 180.93
C LYS A 185 -49.50 38.72 181.92
N LEU A 186 -50.19 37.63 181.56
CA LEU A 186 -50.26 36.42 182.38
C LEU A 186 -48.91 35.70 182.47
N LEU A 187 -48.17 35.61 181.35
CA LEU A 187 -46.83 35.03 181.31
C LEU A 187 -45.85 35.78 182.22
N LEU A 188 -45.91 37.11 182.25
CA LEU A 188 -45.00 37.94 183.05
C LEU A 188 -45.13 37.72 184.56
N ASP A 189 -46.35 37.59 185.08
CA ASP A 189 -46.57 37.30 186.51
C ASP A 189 -46.09 35.88 186.86
N MET A 190 -46.30 34.89 185.98
CA MET A 190 -45.79 33.52 186.19
C MET A 190 -44.26 33.43 186.06
N TYR A 191 -43.63 34.26 185.22
CA TYR A 191 -42.17 34.37 185.12
C TYR A 191 -41.55 35.03 186.35
N ARG A 192 -42.33 35.73 187.16
CA ARG A 192 -41.86 36.42 188.38
C ARG A 192 -41.68 35.44 189.54
N SER A 193 -42.57 34.46 189.68
CA SER A 193 -42.61 33.49 190.80
C SER A 193 -41.75 32.23 190.60
N ALA A 194 -41.32 31.90 189.38
CA ALA A 194 -40.50 30.70 189.13
C ALA A 194 -39.07 30.79 189.72
N PRO A 195 -38.53 29.74 190.39
CA PRO A 195 -37.18 29.75 190.97
C PRO A 195 -36.08 29.85 189.88
N LYS A 196 -34.90 30.36 190.27
CA LYS A 196 -33.87 30.81 189.33
C LYS A 196 -33.33 29.69 188.42
N GLU A 197 -33.00 28.53 189.00
CA GLU A 197 -32.44 27.37 188.27
C GLU A 197 -33.38 26.86 187.16
N GLN A 198 -34.69 27.01 187.34
CA GLN A 198 -35.68 26.60 186.34
C GLN A 198 -35.70 27.54 185.12
N ARG A 199 -35.28 28.80 185.29
CA ARG A 199 -35.12 29.78 184.19
C ARG A 199 -33.83 29.50 183.42
N ASP A 200 -32.73 29.29 184.14
CA ASP A 200 -31.40 29.08 183.56
C ASP A 200 -31.36 27.79 182.70
N LYS A 201 -32.01 26.71 183.16
CA LYS A 201 -32.16 25.46 182.38
C LYS A 201 -32.91 25.68 181.06
N VAL A 202 -33.95 26.52 181.03
CA VAL A 202 -34.70 26.82 179.79
C VAL A 202 -33.89 27.67 178.82
N GLN A 203 -33.11 28.64 179.34
CA GLN A 203 -32.21 29.44 178.50
C GLN A 203 -31.09 28.60 177.87
N LEU A 204 -30.49 27.67 178.61
CA LEU A 204 -29.48 26.74 178.07
C LEU A 204 -30.06 25.81 177.00
N MET A 205 -31.24 25.22 177.22
CA MET A 205 -31.93 24.40 176.22
C MET A 205 -32.28 25.20 174.95
N ALA A 206 -32.65 26.47 175.08
CA ALA A 206 -32.90 27.36 173.94
C ALA A 206 -31.61 27.71 173.17
N ALA A 207 -30.52 27.99 173.88
CA ALA A 207 -29.21 28.26 173.29
C ALA A 207 -28.65 27.04 172.55
N GLU A 208 -28.73 25.84 173.15
CA GLU A 208 -28.30 24.60 172.52
C GLU A 208 -29.12 24.28 171.25
N LYS A 209 -30.45 24.46 171.31
CA LYS A 209 -31.32 24.26 170.15
C LYS A 209 -31.01 25.27 169.02
N LYS A 210 -30.70 26.52 169.36
CA LYS A 210 -30.32 27.56 168.38
C LYS A 210 -28.97 27.25 167.75
N ALA A 211 -27.96 26.91 168.56
CA ALA A 211 -26.63 26.52 168.06
C ALA A 211 -26.69 25.27 167.17
N LYS A 212 -27.55 24.28 167.49
CA LYS A 212 -27.79 23.12 166.62
C LYS A 212 -28.41 23.51 165.28
N ALA A 213 -29.42 24.39 165.28
CA ALA A 213 -30.03 24.88 164.04
C ALA A 213 -29.04 25.68 163.17
N GLU A 214 -28.24 26.57 163.77
CA GLU A 214 -27.19 27.33 163.07
C GLU A 214 -26.10 26.40 162.49
N LEU A 215 -25.77 25.30 163.17
CA LEU A 215 -24.81 24.29 162.69
C LEU A 215 -25.40 23.41 161.57
N GLU A 216 -26.69 23.09 161.62
CA GLU A 216 -27.40 22.43 160.50
C GLU A 216 -27.51 23.35 159.27
N GLU A 217 -27.84 24.63 159.46
CA GLU A 217 -27.90 25.63 158.38
C GLU A 217 -26.52 25.84 157.72
N LEU A 218 -25.44 25.93 158.51
CA LEU A 218 -24.07 25.98 157.99
C LEU A 218 -23.67 24.70 157.24
N ARG A 219 -24.05 23.52 157.73
CA ARG A 219 -23.83 22.24 157.01
C ARG A 219 -24.58 22.19 155.69
N GLN A 220 -25.83 22.64 155.66
CA GLN A 220 -26.62 22.79 154.44
C GLN A 220 -25.93 23.74 153.46
N ARG A 221 -25.42 24.88 153.95
CA ARG A 221 -24.71 25.90 153.15
C ARG A 221 -23.41 25.39 152.54
N VAL A 222 -22.61 24.62 153.29
CA VAL A 222 -21.39 23.97 152.78
C VAL A 222 -21.75 22.96 151.69
N LYS A 223 -22.74 22.10 151.92
CA LYS A 223 -23.20 21.12 150.93
C LYS A 223 -23.71 21.78 149.65
N GLU A 224 -24.45 22.89 149.76
CA GLU A 224 -24.88 23.67 148.60
C GLU A 224 -23.72 24.27 147.79
N LEU A 225 -22.61 24.65 148.44
CA LEU A 225 -21.44 25.18 147.77
C LEU A 225 -20.65 24.06 147.08
N GLU A 226 -20.42 22.95 147.77
CA GLU A 226 -19.84 21.74 147.16
C GLU A 226 -20.64 21.24 145.95
N ASP A 227 -21.98 21.24 146.04
CA ASP A 227 -22.86 20.82 144.95
C ASP A 227 -22.99 21.87 143.83
N LYS A 228 -22.48 23.09 144.01
CA LYS A 228 -22.30 24.10 142.95
C LYS A 228 -20.92 23.90 142.28
N GLU A 229 -19.85 23.82 143.08
CA GLU A 229 -18.49 23.55 142.60
C GLU A 229 -18.42 22.25 141.78
N LYS A 230 -19.03 21.16 142.25
CA LYS A 230 -19.10 19.87 141.51
C LYS A 230 -19.92 19.97 140.21
N LYS A 231 -20.82 20.95 140.06
CA LYS A 231 -21.57 21.19 138.82
C LYS A 231 -20.80 22.11 137.87
N GLU A 232 -20.09 23.10 138.39
CA GLU A 232 -19.25 24.02 137.61
C GLU A 232 -17.98 23.31 137.11
N SER A 233 -17.32 22.52 137.95
CA SER A 233 -16.22 21.63 137.58
C SER A 233 -16.62 20.65 136.46
N LYS A 234 -17.81 20.04 136.56
CA LYS A 234 -18.35 19.20 135.48
C LYS A 234 -18.60 19.99 134.19
N LYS A 235 -19.30 21.13 134.26
CA LYS A 235 -19.53 22.00 133.08
C LYS A 235 -18.22 22.41 132.40
N MET A 236 -17.18 22.76 133.16
CA MET A 236 -15.87 23.12 132.61
C MET A 236 -15.21 21.92 131.91
N ALA A 237 -15.29 20.71 132.49
CA ALA A 237 -14.80 19.48 131.86
C ALA A 237 -15.61 19.12 130.59
N ASP A 238 -16.93 19.29 130.62
CA ASP A 238 -17.82 19.05 129.49
C ASP A 238 -17.59 20.08 128.37
N GLU A 239 -17.36 21.36 128.69
CA GLU A 239 -17.00 22.40 127.71
C GLU A 239 -15.64 22.15 127.07
N ASP A 240 -14.61 21.79 127.83
CA ASP A 240 -13.29 21.46 127.27
C ASP A 240 -13.30 20.14 126.48
N ALA A 241 -14.16 19.19 126.85
CA ALA A 241 -14.45 18.02 126.01
C ALA A 241 -15.11 18.43 124.69
N LEU A 242 -16.13 19.29 124.72
CA LEU A 242 -16.82 19.82 123.54
C LEU A 242 -15.95 20.76 122.68
N ARG A 243 -14.90 21.37 123.24
CA ARG A 243 -13.86 22.09 122.48
C ARG A 243 -12.92 21.11 121.77
N LYS A 244 -12.47 20.05 122.46
CA LYS A 244 -11.62 19.01 121.86
C LYS A 244 -12.33 18.22 120.78
N ILE A 245 -13.61 17.88 121.00
CA ILE A 245 -14.47 17.24 120.00
C ILE A 245 -14.56 18.13 118.76
N ARG A 246 -14.95 19.41 118.90
CA ARG A 246 -15.03 20.34 117.76
C ARG A 246 -13.69 20.56 117.05
N ALA A 247 -12.58 20.67 117.77
CA ALA A 247 -11.26 20.78 117.14
C ALA A 247 -10.87 19.51 116.35
N VAL A 248 -11.31 18.33 116.78
CA VAL A 248 -11.13 17.07 116.04
C VAL A 248 -12.12 16.95 114.88
N GLU A 249 -13.36 17.41 115.02
CA GLU A 249 -14.35 17.47 113.94
C GLU A 249 -13.92 18.43 112.82
N GLU A 250 -13.42 19.62 113.16
CA GLU A 250 -12.82 20.58 112.23
C GLU A 250 -11.59 20.00 111.52
N GLN A 251 -10.74 19.23 112.23
CA GLN A 251 -9.61 18.52 111.62
C GLN A 251 -10.07 17.38 110.70
N ILE A 252 -11.12 16.64 111.07
CA ILE A 252 -11.73 15.59 110.23
C ILE A 252 -12.32 16.21 108.97
N GLU A 253 -13.09 17.30 109.07
CA GLU A 253 -13.59 18.03 107.90
C GLU A 253 -12.46 18.54 107.00
N TYR A 254 -11.40 19.11 107.58
CA TYR A 254 -10.25 19.60 106.83
C TYR A 254 -9.51 18.47 106.09
N LEU A 255 -9.33 17.32 106.74
CA LEU A 255 -8.74 16.13 106.13
C LEU A 255 -9.67 15.48 105.09
N GLN A 256 -10.99 15.49 105.29
CA GLN A 256 -11.97 15.04 104.30
C GLN A 256 -11.99 15.96 103.07
N LYS A 257 -11.94 17.28 103.26
CA LYS A 257 -11.85 18.27 102.17
C LYS A 257 -10.54 18.09 101.39
N LYS A 258 -9.41 17.88 102.07
CA LYS A 258 -8.13 17.53 101.42
C LYS A 258 -8.18 16.21 100.67
N LEU A 259 -8.79 15.17 101.24
CA LEU A 259 -8.95 13.86 100.59
C LEU A 259 -9.85 13.95 99.35
N ALA A 260 -10.91 14.78 99.39
CA ALA A 260 -11.76 15.04 98.24
C ALA A 260 -11.02 15.80 97.13
N MET A 261 -10.24 16.84 97.47
CA MET A 261 -9.39 17.54 96.51
C MET A 261 -8.34 16.61 95.88
N ALA A 262 -7.60 15.84 96.70
CA ALA A 262 -6.58 14.91 96.20
C ALA A 262 -7.18 13.82 95.28
N LYS A 263 -8.40 13.36 95.56
CA LYS A 263 -9.14 12.45 94.66
C LYS A 263 -9.56 13.13 93.36
N GLN A 264 -10.03 14.37 93.42
CA GLN A 264 -10.38 15.12 92.21
C GLN A 264 -9.13 15.43 91.35
N GLU A 265 -7.98 15.67 91.98
CA GLU A 265 -6.68 15.79 91.32
C GLU A 265 -6.22 14.46 90.71
N GLU A 266 -6.40 13.34 91.41
CA GLU A 266 -6.14 11.98 90.89
C GLU A 266 -7.05 11.62 89.70
N GLU A 267 -8.36 11.86 89.81
CA GLU A 267 -9.35 11.67 88.74
C GLU A 267 -9.06 12.56 87.52
N ALA A 268 -8.63 13.81 87.74
CA ALA A 268 -8.21 14.71 86.67
C ALA A 268 -6.94 14.19 85.96
N LEU A 269 -5.90 13.81 86.71
CA LEU A 269 -4.65 13.26 86.17
C LEU A 269 -4.86 11.93 85.42
N LEU A 270 -5.78 11.08 85.88
CA LEU A 270 -6.20 9.89 85.14
C LEU A 270 -6.87 10.28 83.81
N SER A 271 -7.76 11.28 83.80
CA SER A 271 -8.37 11.75 82.55
C SER A 271 -7.36 12.40 81.57
N GLU A 272 -6.34 13.09 82.08
CA GLU A 272 -5.23 13.60 81.26
C GLU A 272 -4.35 12.45 80.71
N MET A 273 -4.14 11.40 81.50
CA MET A 273 -3.43 10.18 81.07
C MET A 273 -4.21 9.43 79.98
N ASP A 274 -5.53 9.28 80.11
CA ASP A 274 -6.38 8.64 79.10
C ASP A 274 -6.39 9.45 77.79
N VAL A 275 -6.52 10.78 77.87
CA VAL A 275 -6.48 11.67 76.69
C VAL A 275 -5.11 11.67 76.01
N THR A 276 -4.01 11.66 76.76
CA THR A 276 -2.66 11.56 76.19
C THR A 276 -2.33 10.15 75.67
N GLY A 277 -2.90 9.11 76.27
CA GLY A 277 -2.89 7.73 75.76
C GLY A 277 -3.57 7.63 74.39
N GLN A 278 -4.82 8.07 74.27
CA GLN A 278 -5.55 8.08 72.99
C GLN A 278 -4.80 8.89 71.92
N ALA A 279 -4.27 10.07 72.27
CA ALA A 279 -3.49 10.89 71.32
C ALA A 279 -2.20 10.20 70.86
N PHE A 280 -1.58 9.36 71.70
CA PHE A 280 -0.42 8.55 71.31
C PHE A 280 -0.82 7.36 70.43
N GLU A 281 -1.92 6.67 70.75
CA GLU A 281 -2.46 5.58 69.93
C GLU A 281 -2.88 6.07 68.53
N ASP A 282 -3.59 7.20 68.45
CA ASP A 282 -3.96 7.86 67.20
C ASP A 282 -2.72 8.23 66.35
N MET A 283 -1.66 8.74 66.99
CA MET A 283 -0.40 9.06 66.32
C MET A 283 0.34 7.78 65.87
N GLN A 284 0.30 6.71 66.66
CA GLN A 284 0.91 5.42 66.31
C GLN A 284 0.18 4.76 65.15
N GLU A 285 -1.15 4.78 65.13
CA GLU A 285 -1.99 4.40 64.00
C GLU A 285 -1.67 5.24 62.75
N GLN A 286 -1.58 6.57 62.88
CA GLN A 286 -1.20 7.46 61.78
C GLN A 286 0.19 7.09 61.23
N ASN A 287 1.16 6.77 62.09
CA ASN A 287 2.50 6.34 61.67
C ASN A 287 2.46 5.01 60.91
N ILE A 288 1.70 4.02 61.40
CA ILE A 288 1.50 2.73 60.72
C ILE A 288 0.85 2.92 59.35
N ARG A 289 -0.20 3.75 59.28
CA ARG A 289 -0.90 4.10 58.01
C ARG A 289 0.04 4.78 57.02
N LEU A 290 0.90 5.70 57.47
CA LEU A 290 1.91 6.37 56.61
C LEU A 290 3.00 5.40 56.13
N MET A 291 3.51 4.53 57.01
CA MET A 291 4.49 3.50 56.65
C MET A 291 3.92 2.48 55.65
N GLN A 292 2.64 2.15 55.76
CA GLN A 292 1.95 1.30 54.80
C GLN A 292 1.76 2.00 53.44
N GLN A 293 1.35 3.27 53.42
CA GLN A 293 1.26 4.07 52.18
C GLN A 293 2.61 4.24 51.47
N LEU A 294 3.73 4.28 52.20
CA LEU A 294 5.07 4.30 51.60
C LEU A 294 5.37 3.00 50.88
N ARG A 295 5.13 1.84 51.51
CA ARG A 295 5.29 0.52 50.89
C ARG A 295 4.43 0.36 49.63
N GLU A 296 3.17 0.79 49.70
CA GLU A 296 2.24 0.71 48.56
C GLU A 296 2.69 1.60 47.38
N LYS A 297 3.27 2.76 47.65
CA LYS A 297 3.89 3.63 46.63
C LYS A 297 5.16 3.00 46.05
N ASP A 298 6.00 2.38 46.88
CA ASP A 298 7.20 1.68 46.42
C ASP A 298 6.84 0.46 45.56
N ASP A 299 5.86 -0.35 45.96
CA ASP A 299 5.33 -1.47 45.16
C ASP A 299 4.73 -0.99 43.82
N ALA A 300 4.04 0.15 43.81
CA ALA A 300 3.54 0.76 42.58
C ALA A 300 4.71 1.24 41.68
N ASN A 301 5.74 1.87 42.26
CA ASN A 301 6.94 2.28 41.54
C ASN A 301 7.71 1.08 40.97
N PHE A 302 7.81 -0.03 41.70
CA PHE A 302 8.44 -1.27 41.20
C PHE A 302 7.64 -1.89 40.04
N LYS A 303 6.30 -1.89 40.10
CA LYS A 303 5.43 -2.33 38.99
C LYS A 303 5.63 -1.46 37.76
N LEU A 304 5.52 -0.14 37.89
CA LEU A 304 5.73 0.82 36.80
C LEU A 304 7.15 0.73 36.20
N MET A 305 8.17 0.51 37.02
CA MET A 305 9.54 0.31 36.53
C MET A 305 9.69 -1.03 35.79
N SER A 306 9.05 -2.10 36.26
CA SER A 306 9.00 -3.39 35.56
C SER A 306 8.30 -3.29 34.20
N GLU A 307 7.15 -2.61 34.16
CA GLU A 307 6.39 -2.35 32.93
C GLU A 307 7.17 -1.46 31.95
N ARG A 308 7.86 -0.42 32.44
CA ARG A 308 8.77 0.41 31.65
C ARG A 308 9.93 -0.40 31.05
N ILE A 309 10.51 -1.33 31.81
CA ILE A 309 11.57 -2.22 31.30
C ILE A 309 11.02 -3.14 30.21
N LYS A 310 9.86 -3.78 30.44
CA LYS A 310 9.18 -4.63 29.44
C LYS A 310 8.83 -3.85 28.17
N SER A 311 8.25 -2.66 28.31
CA SER A 311 7.88 -1.77 27.21
C SER A 311 9.11 -1.35 26.40
N ASN A 312 10.20 -0.95 27.05
CA ASN A 312 11.47 -0.64 26.37
C ASN A 312 12.03 -1.86 25.63
N GLN A 313 11.93 -3.06 26.19
CA GLN A 313 12.42 -4.29 25.56
C GLN A 313 11.55 -4.69 24.35
N ILE A 314 10.23 -4.59 24.44
CA ILE A 314 9.30 -4.78 23.33
C ILE A 314 9.55 -3.73 22.23
N HIS A 315 9.73 -2.45 22.59
CA HIS A 315 10.04 -1.40 21.63
C HIS A 315 11.39 -1.62 20.92
N LYS A 316 12.39 -2.16 21.63
CA LYS A 316 13.66 -2.58 21.02
C LYS A 316 13.44 -3.71 20.00
N LEU A 317 12.71 -4.76 20.35
CA LEU A 317 12.41 -5.88 19.44
C LEU A 317 11.62 -5.42 18.21
N LEU A 318 10.56 -4.63 18.39
CA LEU A 318 9.78 -4.06 17.28
C LEU A 318 10.61 -3.15 16.37
N LYS A 319 11.66 -2.50 16.90
CA LYS A 319 12.60 -1.70 16.10
C LYS A 319 13.57 -2.59 15.31
N GLU A 320 14.04 -3.68 15.90
CA GLU A 320 14.89 -4.68 15.24
C GLU A 320 14.10 -5.40 14.12
N GLU A 321 12.87 -5.85 14.39
CA GLU A 321 11.94 -6.39 13.39
C GLU A 321 11.65 -5.38 12.25
N LYS A 322 11.47 -4.10 12.57
CA LYS A 322 11.27 -3.04 11.56
C LYS A 322 12.51 -2.82 10.68
N GLU A 323 13.71 -2.97 11.25
CA GLU A 323 14.97 -2.84 10.51
C GLU A 323 15.20 -4.09 9.62
N GLU A 324 14.92 -5.30 10.12
CA GLU A 324 14.94 -6.52 9.31
C GLU A 324 13.93 -6.50 8.14
N LEU A 325 12.71 -6.02 8.37
CA LEU A 325 11.70 -5.85 7.31
C LEU A 325 12.12 -4.80 6.27
N ALA A 326 12.81 -3.74 6.67
CA ALA A 326 13.34 -2.73 5.74
C ALA A 326 14.44 -3.32 4.84
N ASP A 327 15.34 -4.13 5.40
CA ASP A 327 16.39 -4.82 4.64
C ASP A 327 15.82 -5.89 3.68
N GLN A 328 14.75 -6.59 4.08
CA GLN A 328 14.01 -7.49 3.19
C GLN A 328 13.38 -6.74 2.01
N VAL A 329 12.72 -5.59 2.26
CA VAL A 329 12.13 -4.74 1.21
C VAL A 329 13.22 -4.17 0.28
N LEU A 330 14.36 -3.74 0.81
CA LEU A 330 15.50 -3.27 0.02
C LEU A 330 16.09 -4.39 -0.86
N THR A 331 16.19 -5.60 -0.32
CA THR A 331 16.65 -6.79 -1.05
C THR A 331 15.70 -7.15 -2.20
N LEU A 332 14.39 -7.22 -1.93
CA LEU A 332 13.37 -7.47 -2.94
C LEU A 332 13.36 -6.39 -4.03
N LYS A 333 13.48 -5.11 -3.65
CA LYS A 333 13.58 -4.02 -4.62
C LYS A 333 14.80 -4.15 -5.52
N THR A 334 15.96 -4.49 -4.95
CA THR A 334 17.20 -4.72 -5.71
C THR A 334 17.05 -5.89 -6.70
N GLN A 335 16.32 -6.95 -6.32
CA GLN A 335 15.99 -8.06 -7.23
C GLN A 335 15.05 -7.63 -8.37
N VAL A 336 14.03 -6.82 -8.08
CA VAL A 336 13.12 -6.26 -9.09
C VAL A 336 13.85 -5.34 -10.06
N ASP A 337 14.71 -4.43 -9.57
CA ASP A 337 15.51 -3.54 -10.42
C ASP A 337 16.46 -4.32 -11.34
N ALA A 338 17.04 -5.43 -10.85
CA ALA A 338 17.84 -6.35 -11.65
C ALA A 338 17.00 -7.11 -12.70
N GLN A 339 15.81 -7.60 -12.35
CA GLN A 339 14.89 -8.23 -13.31
C GLN A 339 14.45 -7.24 -14.40
N LEU A 340 14.13 -6.00 -14.05
CA LEU A 340 13.82 -4.91 -15.00
C LEU A 340 15.01 -4.55 -15.91
N GLN A 341 16.25 -4.85 -15.51
CA GLN A 341 17.41 -4.72 -16.41
C GLN A 341 17.53 -5.93 -17.35
N VAL A 342 17.12 -7.13 -16.93
CA VAL A 342 17.07 -8.33 -17.79
C VAL A 342 15.95 -8.19 -18.83
N VAL A 343 14.77 -7.72 -18.44
CA VAL A 343 13.63 -7.49 -19.36
C VAL A 343 14.03 -6.53 -20.48
N ARG A 344 14.62 -5.37 -20.16
CA ARG A 344 15.11 -4.41 -21.18
C ARG A 344 16.13 -5.01 -22.14
N LYS A 345 17.05 -5.85 -21.65
CA LYS A 345 18.02 -6.60 -22.49
C LYS A 345 17.38 -7.71 -23.33
N LEU A 346 16.13 -8.11 -23.05
CA LEU A 346 15.35 -9.02 -23.90
C LEU A 346 14.53 -8.24 -24.92
N GLU A 347 13.92 -7.11 -24.55
CA GLU A 347 13.24 -6.17 -25.46
C GLU A 347 14.19 -5.63 -26.54
N GLU A 348 15.41 -5.22 -26.16
CA GLU A 348 16.49 -4.82 -27.07
C GLU A 348 16.84 -5.94 -28.07
N LYS A 349 16.92 -7.19 -27.60
CA LYS A 349 17.20 -8.36 -28.45
C LYS A 349 16.04 -8.70 -29.37
N GLU A 350 14.80 -8.58 -28.90
CA GLU A 350 13.62 -8.80 -29.72
C GLU A 350 13.58 -7.80 -30.87
N HIS A 351 13.78 -6.51 -30.60
CA HIS A 351 13.84 -5.47 -31.63
C HIS A 351 14.96 -5.73 -32.65
N LEU A 352 16.14 -6.18 -32.21
CA LEU A 352 17.24 -6.58 -33.11
C LEU A 352 16.89 -7.81 -33.96
N LEU A 353 16.21 -8.81 -33.39
CA LEU A 353 15.76 -10.01 -34.10
C LEU A 353 14.64 -9.70 -35.10
N GLN A 354 13.65 -8.87 -34.74
CA GLN A 354 12.61 -8.37 -35.65
C GLN A 354 13.24 -7.60 -36.82
N SER A 355 14.22 -6.74 -36.55
CA SER A 355 14.96 -6.03 -37.61
C SER A 355 15.72 -7.00 -38.53
N SER A 356 16.34 -8.05 -37.96
CA SER A 356 17.06 -9.08 -38.73
C SER A 356 16.13 -9.90 -39.63
N ILE A 357 14.96 -10.30 -39.11
CA ILE A 357 13.89 -10.94 -39.88
C ILE A 357 13.44 -10.03 -41.03
N GLY A 358 13.14 -8.75 -40.74
CA GLY A 358 12.75 -7.76 -41.74
C GLY A 358 13.85 -7.42 -42.78
N THR A 359 15.11 -7.75 -42.54
CA THR A 359 16.16 -7.76 -43.59
C THR A 359 16.16 -9.07 -44.39
N GLY A 360 16.02 -10.22 -43.73
CA GLY A 360 15.93 -11.53 -44.40
C GLY A 360 14.72 -11.66 -45.33
N GLU A 361 13.58 -11.09 -44.96
CA GLU A 361 12.38 -11.02 -45.80
C GLU A 361 12.61 -10.20 -47.08
N LYS A 362 13.33 -9.06 -46.98
CA LYS A 362 13.69 -8.23 -48.14
C LYS A 362 14.66 -8.96 -49.06
N GLU A 363 15.66 -9.65 -48.50
CA GLU A 363 16.56 -10.49 -49.28
C GLU A 363 15.81 -11.63 -49.97
N LEU A 364 14.91 -12.33 -49.27
CA LEU A 364 14.07 -13.39 -49.83
C LEU A 364 13.20 -12.87 -50.98
N GLY A 365 12.60 -11.68 -50.83
CA GLY A 365 11.86 -11.01 -51.90
C GLY A 365 12.70 -10.75 -53.15
N LEU A 366 13.90 -10.16 -52.98
CA LEU A 366 14.84 -9.92 -54.08
C LEU A 366 15.32 -11.23 -54.75
N ARG A 367 15.60 -12.28 -53.95
CA ARG A 367 15.96 -13.61 -54.48
C ARG A 367 14.81 -14.25 -55.25
N THR A 368 13.58 -14.06 -54.81
CA THR A 368 12.37 -14.57 -55.47
C THR A 368 12.13 -13.86 -56.80
N GLN A 369 12.20 -12.53 -56.83
CA GLN A 369 12.11 -11.74 -58.06
C GLN A 369 13.21 -12.10 -59.07
N ALA A 370 14.44 -12.34 -58.61
CA ALA A 370 15.54 -12.80 -59.47
C ALA A 370 15.30 -14.22 -60.01
N LEU A 371 14.73 -15.12 -59.20
CA LEU A 371 14.35 -16.47 -59.62
C LEU A 371 13.22 -16.44 -60.67
N GLU A 372 12.22 -15.59 -60.50
CA GLU A 372 11.13 -15.40 -61.48
C GLU A 372 11.65 -14.83 -62.80
N MET A 373 12.52 -13.83 -62.76
CA MET A 373 13.18 -13.29 -63.95
C MET A 373 13.98 -14.37 -64.69
N ASN A 374 14.70 -15.22 -63.97
CA ASN A 374 15.47 -16.31 -64.56
C ASN A 374 14.59 -17.45 -65.09
N LYS A 375 13.48 -17.78 -64.42
CA LYS A 375 12.45 -18.70 -64.95
C LYS A 375 11.88 -18.18 -66.27
N ARG A 376 11.54 -16.88 -66.35
CA ARG A 376 11.00 -16.28 -67.57
C ARG A 376 12.00 -16.36 -68.72
N LYS A 377 13.26 -15.92 -68.50
CA LYS A 377 14.35 -16.07 -69.48
C LYS A 377 14.57 -17.51 -69.93
N ALA A 378 14.43 -18.50 -69.04
CA ALA A 378 14.54 -19.91 -69.38
C ALA A 378 13.37 -20.40 -70.24
N MET A 379 12.14 -19.92 -70.01
CA MET A 379 10.98 -20.19 -70.88
C MET A 379 11.14 -19.51 -72.25
N ASP A 380 11.54 -18.24 -72.28
CA ASP A 380 11.79 -17.49 -73.52
C ASP A 380 12.88 -18.19 -74.38
N ALA A 381 13.95 -18.68 -73.74
CA ALA A 381 15.01 -19.44 -74.41
C ALA A 381 14.59 -20.85 -74.84
N ALA A 382 13.70 -21.52 -74.10
CA ALA A 382 13.14 -22.81 -74.50
C ALA A 382 12.23 -22.67 -75.73
N GLN A 383 11.35 -21.67 -75.75
CA GLN A 383 10.51 -21.36 -76.91
C GLN A 383 11.37 -21.07 -78.15
N LEU A 384 12.40 -20.23 -78.02
CA LEU A 384 13.32 -19.94 -79.13
C LEU A 384 14.05 -21.20 -79.63
N ALA A 385 14.42 -22.12 -78.73
CA ALA A 385 15.03 -23.38 -79.11
C ALA A 385 14.06 -24.31 -79.86
N ASP A 386 12.77 -24.32 -79.51
CA ASP A 386 11.74 -25.10 -80.21
C ASP A 386 11.34 -24.47 -81.55
N ASP A 387 11.25 -23.13 -81.63
CA ASP A 387 11.06 -22.40 -82.88
C ASP A 387 12.21 -22.67 -83.88
N LEU A 388 13.45 -22.77 -83.39
CA LEU A 388 14.62 -23.11 -84.20
C LEU A 388 14.64 -24.59 -84.62
N LYS A 389 14.15 -25.52 -83.78
CA LYS A 389 13.95 -26.93 -84.20
C LYS A 389 12.92 -27.02 -85.31
N ALA A 390 11.77 -26.35 -85.18
CA ALA A 390 10.72 -26.36 -86.20
C ALA A 390 11.22 -25.77 -87.54
N GLN A 391 12.04 -24.72 -87.49
CA GLN A 391 12.72 -24.18 -88.69
C GLN A 391 13.73 -25.18 -89.28
N LEU A 392 14.50 -25.89 -88.45
CA LEU A 392 15.45 -26.91 -88.89
C LEU A 392 14.73 -28.11 -89.53
N GLU A 393 13.66 -28.62 -88.92
CA GLU A 393 12.84 -29.71 -89.47
C GLU A 393 12.19 -29.31 -90.80
N LEU A 394 11.67 -28.09 -90.91
CA LEU A 394 11.13 -27.56 -92.17
C LEU A 394 12.21 -27.42 -93.25
N ALA A 395 13.44 -27.02 -92.88
CA ALA A 395 14.57 -26.93 -93.80
C ALA A 395 15.07 -28.33 -94.23
N GLN A 396 15.18 -29.28 -93.29
CA GLN A 396 15.52 -30.67 -93.54
C GLN A 396 14.50 -31.33 -94.46
N LYS A 397 13.20 -31.12 -94.23
CA LYS A 397 12.15 -31.63 -95.12
C LYS A 397 12.30 -31.08 -96.53
N LYS A 398 12.44 -29.75 -96.71
CA LYS A 398 12.67 -29.17 -98.05
C LYS A 398 13.92 -29.74 -98.73
N LEU A 399 14.96 -30.02 -97.96
CA LEU A 399 16.20 -30.64 -98.47
C LEU A 399 15.94 -32.10 -98.92
N HIS A 400 15.10 -32.86 -98.20
CA HIS A 400 14.63 -34.19 -98.61
C HIS A 400 13.75 -34.11 -99.87
N ASP A 401 12.75 -33.23 -99.89
CA ASP A 401 11.86 -33.00 -101.02
C ASP A 401 12.68 -32.69 -102.30
N PHE A 402 13.71 -31.83 -102.20
CA PHE A 402 14.65 -31.54 -103.30
C PHE A 402 15.59 -32.71 -103.65
N GLN A 403 15.99 -33.56 -102.68
CA GLN A 403 16.78 -34.76 -102.96
C GLN A 403 15.96 -35.78 -103.75
N GLU A 404 14.68 -35.97 -103.40
CA GLU A 404 13.74 -36.81 -104.14
C GLU A 404 13.52 -36.24 -105.55
N GLU A 405 13.25 -34.93 -105.69
CA GLU A 405 13.12 -34.27 -107.00
C GLU A 405 14.39 -34.42 -107.87
N ILE A 406 15.59 -34.33 -107.29
CA ILE A 406 16.86 -34.56 -108.01
C ILE A 406 17.01 -36.03 -108.45
N VAL A 407 16.58 -36.98 -107.62
CA VAL A 407 16.59 -38.42 -107.97
C VAL A 407 15.56 -38.73 -109.06
N GLU A 408 14.35 -38.18 -108.98
CA GLU A 408 13.34 -38.31 -110.03
C GLU A 408 13.80 -37.70 -111.35
N ASN A 409 14.30 -36.46 -111.33
CA ASN A 409 14.84 -35.79 -112.52
C ASN A 409 16.06 -36.51 -113.11
N ARG A 410 16.86 -37.18 -112.28
CA ARG A 410 17.92 -38.06 -112.76
C ARG A 410 17.34 -39.30 -113.45
N VAL A 411 16.34 -39.95 -112.86
CA VAL A 411 15.70 -41.15 -113.41
C VAL A 411 14.90 -40.87 -114.68
N THR A 412 14.21 -39.73 -114.80
CA THR A 412 13.57 -39.29 -116.05
C THR A 412 14.63 -39.04 -117.13
N ARG A 413 15.69 -38.30 -116.81
CA ARG A 413 16.81 -38.05 -117.74
C ARG A 413 17.55 -39.33 -118.15
N GLU A 414 17.68 -40.32 -117.28
CA GLU A 414 18.24 -41.64 -117.62
C GLU A 414 17.30 -42.43 -118.57
N LYS A 415 15.98 -42.36 -118.37
CA LYS A 415 14.97 -42.91 -119.30
C LYS A 415 14.98 -42.19 -120.65
N GLU A 416 15.07 -40.87 -120.66
CA GLU A 416 15.20 -40.06 -121.88
C GLU A 416 16.48 -40.37 -122.64
N MET A 417 17.63 -40.48 -121.95
CA MET A 417 18.90 -40.90 -122.54
C MET A 417 18.81 -42.32 -123.14
N PHE A 418 18.07 -43.24 -122.53
CA PHE A 418 17.82 -44.57 -123.10
C PHE A 418 16.92 -44.50 -124.33
N ASN A 419 15.83 -43.74 -124.28
CA ASN A 419 14.93 -43.54 -125.43
C ASN A 419 15.64 -42.83 -126.60
N PHE A 420 16.50 -41.86 -126.30
CA PHE A 420 17.34 -41.17 -127.28
C PHE A 420 18.33 -42.14 -127.93
N LYS A 421 19.07 -42.94 -127.15
CA LYS A 421 19.96 -43.99 -127.70
C LYS A 421 19.20 -44.99 -128.56
N ARG A 422 18.02 -45.45 -128.13
CA ARG A 422 17.16 -46.31 -128.94
C ARG A 422 16.71 -45.62 -130.24
N ALA A 423 16.40 -44.32 -130.20
CA ALA A 423 16.09 -43.54 -131.40
C ALA A 423 17.32 -43.37 -132.31
N GLU A 424 18.53 -43.21 -131.76
CA GLU A 424 19.78 -43.19 -132.54
C GLU A 424 20.11 -44.57 -133.15
N GLU A 425 19.86 -45.67 -132.45
CA GLU A 425 19.96 -47.03 -132.97
C GLU A 425 18.94 -47.27 -134.08
N ASP A 426 17.70 -46.80 -133.91
CA ASP A 426 16.64 -46.86 -134.91
C ASP A 426 16.97 -46.01 -136.15
N ILE A 427 17.45 -44.78 -135.96
CA ILE A 427 17.97 -43.91 -137.02
C ILE A 427 19.17 -44.56 -137.70
N SER A 428 20.07 -45.21 -136.97
CA SER A 428 21.23 -45.90 -137.52
C SER A 428 20.83 -47.16 -138.30
N ARG A 429 19.80 -47.88 -137.84
CA ARG A 429 19.20 -49.03 -138.54
C ARG A 429 18.48 -48.58 -139.81
N LEU A 430 17.75 -47.45 -139.77
CA LEU A 430 17.11 -46.84 -140.93
C LEU A 430 18.13 -46.29 -141.92
N ARG A 431 19.19 -45.61 -141.46
CA ARG A 431 20.33 -45.18 -142.28
C ARG A 431 21.02 -46.39 -142.93
N ARG A 432 21.29 -47.47 -142.20
CA ARG A 432 21.83 -48.71 -142.79
C ARG A 432 20.90 -49.30 -143.85
N LYS A 433 19.58 -49.35 -143.62
CA LYS A 433 18.60 -49.78 -144.63
C LYS A 433 18.62 -48.86 -145.86
N LEU A 434 18.70 -47.54 -145.65
CA LEU A 434 18.83 -46.54 -146.70
C LEU A 434 20.12 -46.75 -147.51
N GLU A 435 21.22 -47.09 -146.84
CA GLU A 435 22.51 -47.41 -147.45
C GLU A 435 22.46 -48.71 -148.26
N THR A 436 21.75 -49.73 -147.78
CA THR A 436 21.51 -50.97 -148.56
C THR A 436 20.69 -50.69 -149.81
N THR A 437 19.69 -49.80 -149.75
CA THR A 437 18.94 -49.34 -150.94
C THR A 437 19.66 -48.27 -151.76
N LYS A 438 20.82 -47.78 -151.31
CA LYS A 438 21.69 -46.83 -152.04
C LYS A 438 22.94 -47.50 -152.62
N LYS A 439 23.12 -48.81 -152.44
CA LYS A 439 24.03 -49.59 -153.30
C LYS A 439 23.31 -49.86 -154.63
N PRO A 440 23.79 -49.32 -155.77
CA PRO A 440 23.07 -49.35 -157.03
C PRO A 440 23.34 -50.64 -157.82
N ASP A 441 23.11 -51.79 -157.21
CA ASP A 441 23.14 -53.10 -157.86
C ASP A 441 21.83 -53.85 -157.56
N MET A 442 21.24 -54.45 -158.60
CA MET A 442 19.94 -55.16 -158.58
C MET A 442 18.69 -54.31 -158.36
N VAL A 443 18.46 -53.36 -159.27
CA VAL A 443 17.10 -53.08 -159.81
C VAL A 443 17.17 -53.23 -161.34
N PRO A 444 16.32 -54.06 -162.00
CA PRO A 444 16.46 -54.34 -163.44
C PRO A 444 16.21 -53.14 -164.36
N ASN A 445 16.91 -53.12 -165.49
CA ASN A 445 16.88 -52.03 -166.47
C ASN A 445 15.60 -52.07 -167.36
N CYS A 446 14.65 -51.15 -167.15
CA CYS A 446 13.42 -51.09 -167.96
C CYS A 446 13.57 -50.32 -169.29
N ASP A 447 14.64 -49.53 -169.47
CA ASP A 447 14.76 -48.60 -170.60
C ASP A 447 15.07 -49.28 -171.95
N GLU A 448 15.85 -50.37 -171.96
CA GLU A 448 16.26 -51.02 -173.21
C GLU A 448 15.08 -51.59 -174.01
N ILE A 449 14.10 -52.18 -173.33
CA ILE A 449 12.89 -52.78 -173.94
C ILE A 449 12.06 -51.70 -174.65
N LEU A 450 11.87 -50.55 -174.00
CA LEU A 450 11.14 -49.41 -174.55
C LEU A 450 11.84 -48.80 -175.77
N MET A 451 13.18 -48.72 -175.76
CA MET A 451 13.93 -48.19 -176.90
C MET A 451 13.90 -49.11 -178.12
N GLU A 452 13.89 -50.43 -177.93
CA GLU A 452 13.79 -51.38 -179.06
C GLU A 452 12.38 -51.40 -179.68
N GLU A 453 11.31 -51.34 -178.88
CA GLU A 453 9.94 -51.32 -179.42
C GLU A 453 9.68 -50.05 -180.26
N ILE A 454 10.15 -48.88 -179.80
CA ILE A 454 10.09 -47.61 -180.53
C ILE A 454 10.82 -47.68 -181.89
N LYS A 455 11.85 -48.53 -182.01
CA LYS A 455 12.66 -48.68 -183.22
C LYS A 455 11.92 -49.47 -184.31
N ASP A 456 11.23 -50.55 -183.96
CA ASP A 456 10.44 -51.34 -184.91
C ASP A 456 9.20 -50.57 -185.42
N TYR A 457 8.46 -49.87 -184.54
CA TYR A 457 7.34 -49.02 -184.99
C TYR A 457 7.78 -47.95 -186.01
N LYS A 458 8.95 -47.31 -185.81
CA LYS A 458 9.53 -46.37 -186.79
C LYS A 458 9.91 -47.05 -188.11
N ALA A 459 10.47 -48.25 -188.07
CA ALA A 459 10.80 -49.02 -189.28
C ALA A 459 9.54 -49.39 -190.07
N ARG A 460 8.49 -49.89 -189.40
CA ARG A 460 7.22 -50.33 -190.02
C ARG A 460 6.48 -49.19 -190.72
N LEU A 461 6.52 -47.97 -190.21
CA LEU A 461 5.85 -46.80 -190.82
C LEU A 461 6.63 -46.18 -192.00
N THR A 462 7.90 -46.54 -192.19
CA THR A 462 8.78 -45.93 -193.20
C THR A 462 8.66 -46.63 -194.57
N CYS A 463 8.76 -45.86 -195.66
CA CYS A 463 8.61 -46.32 -197.04
C CYS A 463 9.81 -47.19 -197.50
N PRO A 464 9.61 -48.48 -197.85
CA PRO A 464 10.71 -49.41 -198.15
C PRO A 464 11.44 -49.11 -199.47
N CYS A 465 10.92 -48.22 -200.32
CA CYS A 465 11.60 -47.78 -201.54
C CYS A 465 12.64 -46.66 -201.30
N CYS A 466 12.73 -46.13 -200.08
CA CYS A 466 13.69 -45.05 -199.74
C CYS A 466 14.19 -45.05 -198.28
N ASN A 467 13.56 -45.83 -197.38
CA ASN A 467 13.92 -45.98 -195.96
C ASN A 467 14.09 -44.66 -195.17
N MET A 468 13.41 -43.59 -195.60
CA MET A 468 13.52 -42.25 -195.01
C MET A 468 12.17 -41.55 -194.81
N ARG A 469 11.31 -41.52 -195.84
CA ARG A 469 9.97 -40.90 -195.77
C ARG A 469 8.91 -41.87 -195.26
N LYS A 470 7.89 -41.37 -194.56
CA LYS A 470 6.74 -42.16 -194.09
C LYS A 470 5.87 -42.69 -195.25
N LYS A 471 5.11 -43.76 -195.01
CA LYS A 471 4.16 -44.35 -195.95
C LYS A 471 2.90 -43.48 -196.07
N ASP A 472 2.69 -42.88 -197.24
CA ASP A 472 1.55 -41.97 -197.52
C ASP A 472 0.91 -42.16 -198.92
N ALA A 473 1.17 -43.29 -199.60
CA ALA A 473 0.50 -43.65 -200.86
C ALA A 473 0.39 -45.15 -201.12
N VAL A 474 -0.71 -45.58 -201.74
CA VAL A 474 -0.99 -46.97 -202.11
C VAL A 474 -1.15 -47.13 -203.62
N LEU A 475 -0.64 -48.24 -204.16
CA LEU A 475 -0.91 -48.69 -205.54
C LEU A 475 -2.18 -49.55 -205.57
N THR A 476 -3.29 -49.07 -206.14
CA THR A 476 -4.60 -49.75 -206.08
C THR A 476 -4.65 -51.06 -206.87
N LYS A 477 -3.69 -51.32 -207.77
CA LYS A 477 -3.57 -52.61 -208.51
C LYS A 477 -2.94 -53.75 -207.71
N CYS A 478 -2.25 -53.46 -206.60
CA CYS A 478 -1.57 -54.49 -205.80
C CYS A 478 -1.49 -54.18 -204.29
N PHE A 479 -2.19 -53.14 -203.85
CA PHE A 479 -2.31 -52.61 -202.48
C PHE A 479 -0.99 -52.43 -201.70
N HIS A 480 0.13 -52.33 -202.41
CA HIS A 480 1.43 -52.04 -201.80
C HIS A 480 1.60 -50.54 -201.51
N VAL A 481 2.04 -50.24 -200.28
CA VAL A 481 2.14 -48.88 -199.73
C VAL A 481 3.60 -48.40 -199.68
N PHE A 482 3.81 -47.19 -200.18
CA PHE A 482 5.09 -46.48 -200.24
C PHE A 482 4.87 -45.01 -199.84
N CYS A 483 5.87 -44.14 -200.02
CA CYS A 483 5.62 -42.70 -200.04
C CYS A 483 5.18 -42.25 -201.45
N PHE A 484 4.27 -41.29 -201.52
CA PHE A 484 3.70 -40.77 -202.77
C PHE A 484 4.79 -40.26 -203.70
N GLU A 485 5.82 -39.62 -203.15
CA GLU A 485 6.94 -39.08 -203.91
C GLU A 485 7.71 -40.17 -204.67
N CYS A 486 8.00 -41.33 -204.05
CA CYS A 486 8.66 -42.46 -204.73
C CYS A 486 7.76 -43.14 -205.78
N VAL A 487 6.44 -43.10 -205.60
CA VAL A 487 5.49 -43.63 -206.59
C VAL A 487 5.33 -42.67 -207.78
N LYS A 488 5.13 -41.38 -207.49
CA LYS A 488 4.94 -40.31 -208.47
C LYS A 488 6.18 -40.12 -209.34
N THR A 489 7.38 -40.08 -208.75
CA THR A 489 8.64 -40.01 -209.52
C THR A 489 8.82 -41.21 -210.44
N ARG A 490 8.53 -42.44 -210.01
CA ARG A 490 8.52 -43.62 -210.89
C ARG A 490 7.46 -43.56 -211.99
N TYR A 491 6.27 -43.03 -211.69
CA TYR A 491 5.21 -42.87 -212.69
C TYR A 491 5.58 -41.84 -213.78
N ASP A 492 6.19 -40.72 -213.38
CA ASP A 492 6.59 -39.62 -214.26
C ASP A 492 7.83 -39.96 -215.09
N THR A 493 8.83 -40.62 -214.50
CA THR A 493 10.00 -41.21 -215.21
C THR A 493 9.63 -42.45 -216.04
N ARG A 494 8.32 -42.74 -216.22
CA ARG A 494 7.76 -43.86 -216.99
C ARG A 494 8.14 -45.27 -216.49
N GLN A 495 8.81 -45.40 -215.35
CA GLN A 495 9.08 -46.66 -214.65
C GLN A 495 7.83 -47.18 -213.91
N ARG A 496 6.73 -47.35 -214.65
CA ARG A 496 5.35 -47.59 -214.19
C ARG A 496 5.10 -49.03 -213.71
N LYS A 497 5.97 -49.53 -212.83
CA LYS A 497 5.87 -50.85 -212.20
C LYS A 497 6.12 -50.74 -210.68
N CYS A 498 5.33 -51.48 -209.90
CA CYS A 498 5.38 -51.49 -208.44
C CYS A 498 6.77 -51.87 -207.92
N PRO A 499 7.41 -51.07 -207.03
CA PRO A 499 8.75 -51.37 -206.51
C PRO A 499 8.90 -52.74 -205.81
N LYS A 500 7.82 -53.31 -205.26
CA LYS A 500 7.86 -54.57 -204.48
C LYS A 500 7.42 -55.81 -205.27
N CYS A 501 6.47 -55.70 -206.20
CA CYS A 501 5.92 -56.85 -206.94
C CYS A 501 5.91 -56.69 -208.47
N ASN A 502 6.53 -55.62 -208.99
CA ASN A 502 6.72 -55.33 -210.42
C ASN A 502 5.45 -55.25 -211.30
N ALA A 503 4.26 -55.33 -210.70
CA ALA A 503 2.97 -55.14 -211.37
C ALA A 503 2.86 -53.72 -211.97
N ALA A 504 2.38 -53.60 -213.20
CA ALA A 504 2.23 -52.32 -213.88
C ALA A 504 1.10 -51.46 -213.28
N PHE A 505 1.27 -50.14 -213.27
CA PHE A 505 0.26 -49.20 -212.75
C PHE A 505 0.18 -47.91 -213.58
N GLY A 506 -1.04 -47.47 -213.89
CA GLY A 506 -1.36 -46.26 -214.65
C GLY A 506 -1.56 -45.00 -213.78
N ALA A 507 -2.05 -43.92 -214.41
CA ALA A 507 -2.27 -42.63 -213.77
C ALA A 507 -3.26 -42.71 -212.58
N ASN A 508 -4.30 -43.52 -212.76
CA ASN A 508 -5.42 -43.66 -211.83
C ASN A 508 -5.18 -44.79 -210.80
N ASP A 509 -4.02 -45.44 -210.86
CA ASP A 509 -3.71 -46.66 -210.11
C ASP A 509 -2.86 -46.39 -208.86
N PHE A 510 -2.67 -45.12 -208.49
CA PHE A 510 -1.98 -44.72 -207.26
C PHE A 510 -2.60 -43.49 -206.62
N HIS A 511 -2.86 -43.57 -205.30
CA HIS A 511 -3.53 -42.52 -204.53
C HIS A 511 -2.81 -42.29 -203.20
N ARG A 512 -2.93 -41.06 -202.67
CA ARG A 512 -2.46 -40.72 -201.33
C ARG A 512 -3.35 -41.39 -200.27
N ILE A 513 -2.75 -41.84 -199.17
CA ILE A 513 -3.44 -42.29 -197.96
C ILE A 513 -2.73 -41.70 -196.74
N TYR A 514 -3.47 -41.47 -195.66
CA TYR A 514 -2.90 -41.01 -194.39
C TYR A 514 -2.89 -42.17 -193.38
N ILE A 515 -1.75 -42.40 -192.72
CA ILE A 515 -1.56 -43.49 -191.75
C ILE A 515 -1.20 -42.93 -190.36
N GLY A 516 -0.37 -41.89 -190.33
CA GLY A 516 0.14 -41.18 -189.15
C GLY A 516 1.12 -40.12 -189.63
#